data_AF-A0A399GEE8-F1
#
_entry.id   AF-A0A399GEE8-F1
#
_cell.length_a   1.000
_cell.length_b   1.000
_cell.length_c   1.000
_cell.angle_alpha   90.00
_cell.angle_beta   90.00
_cell.angle_gamma   90.00
#
_symmetry.space_group_name_H-M   'P 1'
#
loop_
_entity.id
_entity.type
_entity.pdbx_description
1 polymer ?
#
loop_
_entity_poly.entity_id
_entity_poly.type
_entity_poly.pdbx_seq_one_letter_code
_entity_poly.pdbx_strand_id
1 'polypeptide(L)'
;MVPQMWQHLLNRISEDRKSSGNRELARGHYMDIVMLEAPLDIDYFRESYGELVKRFGGQLPKGGKTTIRLSPEGAEKHRAIKDVCDAEGFSRKGLFIHSALLLGFLAKLKDAGELPMEELPPLL
;
A
#
# COMPACT_ATOMS: atom_id res chain seq x y z
N MET A 1 1.37 -6.20 9.49
CA MET A 1 1.12 -4.78 9.15
C MET A 1 1.21 -3.90 10.40
N VAL A 2 1.72 -2.68 10.27
CA VAL A 2 1.67 -1.62 11.29
C VAL A 2 0.25 -1.04 11.37
N PRO A 3 -0.43 -1.02 12.54
CA PRO A 3 -1.80 -0.52 12.67
C PRO A 3 -2.00 0.91 12.18
N GLN A 4 -1.04 1.81 12.45
CA GLN A 4 -1.09 3.22 12.06
C GLN A 4 -1.16 3.40 10.54
N MET A 5 -0.59 2.47 9.76
CA MET A 5 -0.68 2.54 8.31
C MET A 5 -2.10 2.35 7.80
N TRP A 6 -2.95 1.61 8.53
CA TRP A 6 -4.36 1.54 8.20
C TRP A 6 -5.06 2.87 8.42
N GLN A 7 -4.72 3.59 9.48
CA GLN A 7 -5.31 4.89 9.73
C GLN A 7 -4.93 5.89 8.62
N HIS A 8 -3.68 5.89 8.18
CA HIS A 8 -3.25 6.73 7.06
C HIS A 8 -3.99 6.39 5.76
N LEU A 9 -4.16 5.10 5.46
CA LEU A 9 -4.94 4.68 4.28
C LEU A 9 -6.41 5.09 4.39
N LEU A 10 -7.03 4.92 5.57
CA LEU A 10 -8.42 5.30 5.78
C LEU A 10 -8.64 6.81 5.63
N ASN A 11 -7.69 7.62 6.12
CA ASN A 11 -7.73 9.07 5.94
C ASN A 11 -7.67 9.42 4.44
N ARG A 12 -6.72 8.82 3.72
CA ARG A 12 -6.58 9.05 2.27
C ARG A 12 -7.83 8.62 1.50
N ILE A 13 -8.38 7.44 1.78
CA ILE A 13 -9.65 6.99 1.17
C ILE A 13 -10.78 7.99 1.45
N SER A 14 -10.84 8.55 2.67
CA SER A 14 -11.86 9.54 2.99
C SER A 14 -11.67 10.85 2.22
N GLU A 15 -10.44 11.26 1.94
CA GLU A 15 -10.13 12.43 1.12
C GLU A 15 -10.53 12.17 -0.33
N ASP A 16 -10.08 11.05 -0.90
CA ASP A 16 -10.36 10.70 -2.30
C ASP A 16 -11.87 10.49 -2.56
N ARG A 17 -12.61 9.94 -1.59
CA ARG A 17 -14.09 9.86 -1.67
C ARG A 17 -14.76 11.22 -1.76
N LYS A 18 -14.21 12.24 -1.07
CA LYS A 18 -14.76 13.60 -1.07
C LYS A 18 -14.42 14.32 -2.37
N SER A 19 -13.18 14.20 -2.85
CA SER A 19 -12.73 14.88 -4.06
C SER A 19 -13.34 14.26 -5.33
N SER A 20 -13.39 12.94 -5.43
CA SER A 20 -13.92 12.24 -6.61
C SER A 20 -15.44 12.04 -6.60
N GLY A 21 -16.08 12.12 -5.43
CA GLY A 21 -17.48 11.72 -5.24
C GLY A 21 -17.73 10.20 -5.22
N ASN A 22 -16.72 9.36 -5.46
CA ASN A 22 -16.87 7.91 -5.51
C ASN A 22 -16.87 7.28 -4.11
N ARG A 23 -18.05 6.91 -3.60
CA ARG A 23 -18.22 6.30 -2.26
C ARG A 23 -17.75 4.83 -2.17
N GLU A 24 -17.59 4.16 -3.30
CA GLU A 24 -17.23 2.73 -3.36
C GLU A 24 -15.73 2.50 -3.17
N LEU A 25 -14.89 3.55 -3.16
CA LEU A 25 -13.47 3.44 -2.88
C LEU A 25 -13.22 2.74 -1.55
N ALA A 26 -12.50 1.62 -1.54
CA ALA A 26 -12.31 0.79 -0.36
C ALA A 26 -10.85 0.36 -0.21
N ARG A 27 -10.48 -0.11 0.99
CA ARG A 27 -9.11 -0.57 1.31
C ARG A 27 -8.58 -1.61 0.32
N GLY A 28 -9.45 -2.49 -0.17
CA GLY A 28 -9.10 -3.52 -1.15
C GLY A 28 -8.51 -2.91 -2.43
N HIS A 29 -9.17 -1.89 -3.00
CA HIS A 29 -8.72 -1.24 -4.23
C HIS A 29 -7.31 -0.67 -4.10
N TYR A 30 -7.03 0.00 -2.98
CA TYR A 30 -5.73 0.63 -2.75
C TYR A 30 -4.64 -0.41 -2.51
N MET A 31 -4.93 -1.42 -1.69
CA MET A 31 -3.96 -2.48 -1.45
C MET A 31 -3.69 -3.32 -2.69
N ASP A 32 -4.68 -3.47 -3.58
CA ASP A 32 -4.50 -4.14 -4.85
C ASP A 32 -3.48 -3.40 -5.72
N ILE A 33 -3.66 -2.08 -5.88
CA ILE A 33 -2.70 -1.22 -6.59
C ILE A 33 -1.32 -1.28 -5.93
N VAL A 34 -1.24 -1.23 -4.59
CA VAL A 34 0.03 -1.37 -3.85
C VAL A 34 0.74 -2.67 -4.21
N MET A 35 0.02 -3.79 -4.37
CA MET A 35 0.63 -5.07 -4.78
C MET A 35 1.02 -5.08 -6.26
N LEU A 36 0.16 -4.54 -7.13
CA LEU A 36 0.37 -4.54 -8.58
C LEU A 36 1.56 -3.65 -8.98
N GLU A 37 1.71 -2.49 -8.34
CA GLU A 37 2.79 -1.55 -8.61
C GLU A 37 4.11 -1.89 -7.90
N ALA A 38 4.12 -2.83 -6.96
CA ALA A 38 5.32 -3.20 -6.24
C ALA A 38 6.34 -3.87 -7.19
N PRO A 39 7.56 -3.33 -7.34
CA PRO A 39 8.61 -3.99 -8.09
C PRO A 39 9.01 -5.28 -7.36
N LEU A 40 9.34 -6.32 -8.11
CA LEU A 40 9.85 -7.58 -7.56
C LEU A 40 11.37 -7.49 -7.38
N ASP A 41 11.78 -6.58 -6.49
CA ASP A 41 13.19 -6.27 -6.23
C ASP A 41 13.43 -6.21 -4.72
N ILE A 42 14.39 -7.02 -4.26
CA ILE A 42 14.73 -7.10 -2.84
C ILE A 42 15.37 -5.81 -2.32
N ASP A 43 16.14 -5.09 -3.13
CA ASP A 43 16.80 -3.87 -2.69
C ASP A 43 15.78 -2.75 -2.49
N TYR A 44 14.77 -2.68 -3.38
CA TYR A 44 13.60 -1.83 -3.17
C TYR A 44 12.84 -2.19 -1.88
N PHE A 45 12.68 -3.48 -1.56
CA PHE A 45 12.04 -3.90 -0.31
C PHE A 45 12.84 -3.53 0.93
N ARG A 46 14.17 -3.66 0.89
CA ARG A 46 15.08 -3.27 1.97
C ARG A 46 15.03 -1.77 2.20
N GLU A 47 15.07 -0.97 1.14
CA GLU A 47 14.96 0.48 1.20
C GLU A 47 13.61 0.91 1.76
N SER A 48 12.51 0.40 1.19
CA SER A 48 11.15 0.71 1.65
C SER A 48 10.96 0.38 3.14
N TYR A 49 11.50 -0.77 3.58
CA TYR A 49 11.47 -1.14 4.99
C TYR A 49 12.32 -0.21 5.86
N GLY A 50 13.50 0.19 5.38
CA GLY A 50 14.35 1.18 6.04
C GLY A 50 13.62 2.51 6.26
N GLU A 51 12.93 3.01 5.24
CA GLU A 51 12.11 4.22 5.33
C GLU A 51 10.96 4.08 6.33
N LEU A 52 10.27 2.93 6.33
CA LEU A 52 9.27 2.63 7.33
C LEU A 52 9.87 2.68 8.75
N VAL A 53 11.01 2.02 8.99
CA VAL A 53 11.67 2.02 10.30
C VAL A 53 12.07 3.43 10.73
N LYS A 54 12.65 4.23 9.83
CA LYS A 54 13.00 5.64 10.09
C LYS A 54 11.78 6.45 10.50
N ARG A 55 10.65 6.27 9.80
CA ARG A 55 9.39 6.98 10.09
C ARG A 55 8.87 6.73 11.50
N PHE A 56 9.14 5.54 12.06
CA PHE A 56 8.79 5.16 13.42
C PHE A 56 9.96 5.30 14.41
N GLY A 57 10.98 6.12 14.10
CA GLY A 57 12.07 6.41 15.03
C GLY A 57 12.94 5.21 15.37
N GLY A 58 13.06 4.24 14.47
CA GLY A 58 13.88 3.03 14.67
C GLY A 58 13.13 1.85 15.28
N GLN A 59 11.93 2.04 15.82
CA GLN A 59 11.17 0.97 16.48
C GLN A 59 9.75 0.84 15.90
N LEU A 60 9.51 -0.26 15.20
CA LEU A 60 8.18 -0.57 14.68
C LEU A 60 7.27 -1.12 15.80
N PRO A 61 6.00 -0.70 15.84
CA PRO A 61 5.03 -1.28 16.76
C PRO A 61 4.76 -2.74 16.42
N LYS A 62 4.16 -3.48 17.36
CA LYS A 62 3.77 -4.87 17.16
C LYS A 62 2.89 -4.98 15.92
N GLY A 63 3.35 -5.74 14.93
CA GLY A 63 2.60 -6.00 13.72
C GLY A 63 1.33 -6.80 14.01
N GLY A 64 0.24 -6.44 13.36
CA GLY A 64 -1.00 -7.20 13.36
C GLY A 64 -1.10 -8.15 12.16
N LYS A 65 -1.80 -9.26 12.34
CA LYS A 65 -2.37 -10.03 11.22
C LYS A 65 -3.41 -9.16 10.53
N THR A 66 -3.47 -9.19 9.21
CA THR A 66 -4.53 -8.51 8.48
C THR A 66 -4.96 -9.34 7.29
N THR A 67 -6.27 -9.42 7.08
CA THR A 67 -6.86 -10.02 5.90
C THR A 67 -7.20 -8.90 4.93
N ILE A 68 -6.62 -8.95 3.75
CA ILE A 68 -6.84 -7.99 2.66
C ILE A 68 -7.48 -8.78 1.51
N ARG A 69 -8.52 -8.23 0.90
CA ARG A 69 -9.07 -8.75 -0.35
C ARG A 69 -8.27 -8.16 -1.49
N LEU A 70 -7.67 -9.02 -2.31
CA LEU A 70 -6.92 -8.68 -3.50
C LEU A 70 -7.61 -9.32 -4.72
N SER A 71 -7.38 -8.76 -5.89
CA SER A 71 -7.69 -9.41 -7.17
C SER A 71 -6.83 -10.66 -7.35
N PRO A 72 -7.14 -11.53 -8.32
CA PRO A 72 -6.29 -12.68 -8.66
C PRO A 72 -4.84 -12.26 -8.96
N GLU A 73 -4.67 -11.19 -9.74
CA GLU A 73 -3.37 -10.62 -10.11
C GLU A 73 -2.64 -10.04 -8.88
N GLY A 74 -3.35 -9.30 -8.03
CA GLY A 74 -2.80 -8.81 -6.77
C GLY A 74 -2.36 -9.93 -5.84
N ALA A 75 -3.10 -11.04 -5.79
CA ALA A 75 -2.74 -12.22 -5.02
C ALA A 75 -1.52 -12.97 -5.59
N GLU A 76 -1.36 -13.02 -6.92
CA GLU A 76 -0.15 -13.52 -7.58
C GLU A 76 1.05 -12.64 -7.28
N LYS A 77 0.91 -11.32 -7.39
CA LYS A 77 1.97 -10.37 -7.01
C LYS A 77 2.38 -10.51 -5.55
N HIS A 78 1.41 -10.61 -4.65
CA HIS A 78 1.67 -10.84 -3.24
C HIS A 78 2.49 -12.13 -3.00
N ARG A 79 2.16 -13.22 -3.70
CA ARG A 79 2.94 -14.48 -3.63
C ARG A 79 4.37 -14.26 -4.13
N ALA A 80 4.54 -13.64 -5.28
CA ALA A 80 5.86 -13.35 -5.84
C ALA A 80 6.73 -12.47 -4.90
N ILE A 81 6.14 -11.44 -4.28
CA ILE A 81 6.83 -10.60 -3.28
C ILE A 81 7.30 -11.45 -2.10
N LYS A 82 6.43 -12.32 -1.59
CA LYS A 82 6.75 -13.22 -0.49
C LYS A 82 7.90 -14.16 -0.87
N ASP A 83 7.86 -14.74 -2.07
CA ASP A 83 8.89 -15.68 -2.54
C ASP A 83 10.25 -15.01 -2.66
N VAL A 84 10.31 -13.76 -3.18
CA VAL A 84 11.53 -12.94 -3.20
C VAL A 84 12.03 -12.67 -1.78
N CYS A 85 11.13 -12.29 -0.85
CA CYS A 85 11.50 -12.05 0.53
C CYS A 85 12.04 -13.31 1.23
N ASP A 86 11.48 -14.47 0.94
CA ASP A 86 11.89 -15.74 1.54
C ASP A 86 13.25 -16.20 0.97
N ALA A 87 13.43 -16.12 -0.35
CA ALA A 87 14.69 -16.47 -1.02
C ALA A 87 15.89 -15.65 -0.49
N GLU A 88 15.64 -14.39 -0.16
CA GLU A 88 16.66 -13.43 0.29
C GLU A 88 16.80 -13.34 1.82
N GLY A 89 16.15 -14.22 2.58
CA GLY A 89 16.20 -14.23 4.05
C GLY A 89 15.53 -13.03 4.73
N PHE A 90 14.70 -12.29 3.99
CA PHE A 90 13.95 -11.12 4.43
C PHE A 90 12.56 -11.47 5.03
N SER A 91 12.19 -12.75 5.05
CA SER A 91 10.92 -13.31 5.55
C SER A 91 10.44 -12.75 6.90
N ARG A 92 11.34 -12.61 7.89
CA ARG A 92 11.01 -12.04 9.22
C ARG A 92 10.54 -10.59 9.13
N LYS A 93 11.10 -9.82 8.20
CA LYS A 93 10.72 -8.42 7.93
C LYS A 93 9.54 -8.32 6.97
N GLY A 94 9.25 -9.39 6.22
CA GLY A 94 8.09 -9.53 5.34
C GLY A 94 6.74 -9.20 6.01
N LEU A 95 6.60 -9.36 7.33
CA LEU A 95 5.41 -8.91 8.08
C LEU A 95 5.08 -7.41 7.89
N PHE A 96 6.12 -6.61 7.67
CA PHE A 96 6.05 -5.15 7.53
C PHE A 96 6.19 -4.69 6.08
N ILE A 97 6.45 -5.59 5.12
CA ILE A 97 6.68 -5.18 3.74
C ILE A 97 5.45 -4.47 3.16
N HIS A 98 4.24 -4.97 3.43
CA HIS A 98 3.01 -4.31 3.00
C HIS A 98 2.85 -2.90 3.60
N SER A 99 3.32 -2.70 4.83
CA SER A 99 3.30 -1.38 5.47
C SER A 99 4.32 -0.43 4.84
N ALA A 100 5.48 -0.95 4.45
CA ALA A 100 6.51 -0.20 3.74
C ALA A 100 6.06 0.19 2.31
N LEU A 101 5.50 -0.76 1.56
CA LEU A 101 4.96 -0.52 0.22
C LEU A 101 3.80 0.48 0.26
N LEU A 102 2.88 0.33 1.22
CA LEU A 102 1.78 1.27 1.43
C LEU A 102 2.29 2.67 1.80
N LEU A 103 3.38 2.79 2.58
CA LEU A 103 3.97 4.08 2.90
C LEU A 103 4.47 4.79 1.63
N GLY A 104 5.19 4.08 0.77
CA GLY A 104 5.66 4.62 -0.52
C GLY A 104 4.50 5.02 -1.43
N PHE A 105 3.46 4.18 -1.51
CA PHE A 105 2.26 4.50 -2.29
C PHE A 105 1.52 5.74 -1.77
N LEU A 106 1.35 5.87 -0.45
CA LEU A 106 0.74 7.06 0.16
C LEU A 106 1.56 8.33 -0.09
N ALA A 107 2.89 8.22 -0.13
CA ALA A 107 3.75 9.35 -0.50
C ALA A 107 3.52 9.76 -1.98
N LYS A 108 3.51 8.79 -2.90
CA LYS A 108 3.19 9.06 -4.32
C LYS A 108 1.82 9.72 -4.49
N LEU A 109 0.80 9.20 -3.79
CA LEU A 109 -0.54 9.77 -3.82
C LEU A 109 -0.58 11.20 -3.27
N LYS A 110 0.19 11.49 -2.22
CA LYS A 110 0.32 12.84 -1.69
C LYS A 110 0.91 13.79 -2.73
N ASP A 111 1.93 13.36 -3.45
CA ASP A 111 2.59 14.16 -4.50
C ASP A 111 1.70 14.35 -5.74
N ALA A 112 0.86 13.34 -6.06
CA ALA A 112 -0.11 13.41 -7.15
C ALA A 112 -1.32 14.32 -6.86
N GLY A 113 -1.57 14.64 -5.58
CA GLY A 113 -2.71 15.46 -5.17
C GLY A 113 -4.01 14.67 -5.00
N GLU A 114 -5.13 15.39 -5.04
CA GLU A 114 -6.47 14.83 -4.85
C GLU A 114 -6.94 14.01 -6.05
N LEU A 115 -7.73 12.95 -5.81
CA LEU A 115 -8.33 12.19 -6.89
C LEU A 115 -9.37 13.05 -7.62
N PRO A 116 -9.23 13.31 -8.94
CA PRO A 116 -10.12 14.19 -9.67
C PRO A 116 -11.54 13.62 -9.72
N MET A 117 -12.52 14.52 -9.78
CA MET A 117 -13.89 14.16 -10.11
C MET A 117 -13.96 13.72 -11.56
N GLU A 118 -14.62 12.61 -11.83
CA GLU A 118 -14.82 12.14 -13.20
C GLU A 118 -15.74 13.13 -13.93
N GLU A 119 -15.18 13.96 -14.81
CA GLU A 119 -15.96 14.78 -15.73
C GLU A 119 -16.58 13.83 -16.76
N LEU A 120 -17.87 13.50 -16.58
CA LEU A 120 -18.61 12.78 -17.61
C LEU A 120 -18.54 13.60 -18.90
N PRO A 121 -18.19 12.97 -20.05
CA PRO A 121 -18.23 13.68 -21.32
C PRO A 121 -19.64 14.25 -21.54
N PRO A 122 -19.76 15.45 -22.12
CA PRO A 122 -21.07 16.05 -22.37
C PRO A 122 -21.92 15.07 -23.17
N LEU A 123 -23.15 14.82 -22.69
CA LEU A 123 -24.13 14.04 -23.43
C LEU A 123 -24.45 14.82 -24.72
N LEU A 124 -23.91 14.33 -25.86
CA LEU A 124 -24.25 14.80 -27.21
C LEU A 124 -25.66 14.34 -27.60
#